data_AF-A0A8R1ETG0-F1
#
_entry.id   AF-A0A8R1ETG0-F1
#
_cell.length_a   1.000
_cell.length_b   1.000
_cell.length_c   1.000
_cell.angle_alpha   90.00
_cell.angle_beta   90.00
_cell.angle_gamma   90.00
#
_symmetry.space_group_name_H-M   'P 1'
#
loop_
_entity.id
_entity.type
_entity.pdbx_description
1 polymer ?
#
loop_
_entity_poly.entity_id
_entity_poly.type
_entity_poly.pdbx_seq_one_letter_code
_entity_poly.pdbx_strand_id
1 'polypeptide(L)'
;MFALIFENKEKNCRLNLKCDPIIAENLREQHEAVQPGYHMNKKHWNTITLDGSLSDEDVYVMIDHSYEMVIQSLPKRVRESLAES
;
A
#
# COMPACT_ATOMS: atom_id res chain seq x y z
N MET A 1 -4.58 -0.21 10.44
CA MET A 1 -3.43 0.50 9.85
C MET A 1 -3.38 0.17 8.37
N PHE A 2 -3.44 1.18 7.50
CA PHE A 2 -3.47 1.00 6.04
C PHE A 2 -2.21 1.52 5.34
N ALA A 3 -1.42 2.38 5.98
CA ALA A 3 -0.15 2.84 5.43
C ALA A 3 0.88 3.02 6.55
N LEU A 4 2.14 2.81 6.21
CA LEU A 4 3.29 3.16 7.04
C LEU A 4 4.28 3.95 6.19
N ILE A 5 4.72 5.10 6.70
CA ILE A 5 5.74 5.93 6.07
C ILE A 5 7.05 5.82 6.85
N PHE A 6 8.16 5.63 6.15
CA PHE A 6 9.49 5.55 6.76
C PHE A 6 10.57 5.88 5.74
N GLU A 7 11.76 6.22 6.21
CA GLU A 7 12.92 6.49 5.37
C GLU A 7 13.85 5.27 5.34
N ASN A 8 14.52 5.05 4.20
CA ASN A 8 15.63 4.11 4.14
C ASN A 8 16.97 4.79 4.52
N LYS A 9 18.06 4.02 4.50
CA LYS A 9 19.42 4.54 4.79
C LYS A 9 19.89 5.63 3.81
N GLU A 10 19.30 5.67 2.62
CA GLU A 10 19.58 6.64 1.56
C GLU A 10 18.66 7.87 1.64
N LYS A 11 17.82 7.96 2.68
CA LYS A 11 16.82 9.03 2.91
C LYS A 11 15.73 9.13 1.85
N ASN A 12 15.49 8.05 1.10
CA ASN A 12 14.31 7.95 0.26
C ASN A 12 13.09 7.64 1.13
N CYS A 13 12.02 8.39 0.93
CA CYS A 13 10.74 8.14 1.57
C CYS A 13 10.12 6.86 1.01
N ARG A 14 9.58 6.00 1.89
CA ARG A 14 8.96 4.73 1.52
C ARG A 14 7.60 4.57 2.16
N LEU A 15 6.70 3.91 1.44
CA LEU A 15 5.35 3.59 1.88
C LEU A 15 5.18 2.08 1.94
N ASN A 16 4.77 1.54 3.09
CA ASN A 16 4.29 0.17 3.19
C ASN A 16 2.77 0.19 3.06
N LEU A 17 2.26 -0.44 2.01
CA LEU A 17 0.83 -0.48 1.67
C LEU A 17 0.36 -1.92 1.58
N LYS A 18 -0.85 -2.17 2.09
CA LYS A 18 -1.54 -3.44 1.96
C LYS A 18 -2.07 -3.58 0.53
N CYS A 19 -2.03 -4.78 -0.01
CA CYS A 19 -2.42 -5.06 -1.38
C CYS A 19 -3.02 -6.46 -1.49
N ASP A 20 -3.87 -6.65 -2.50
CA ASP A 20 -4.30 -7.99 -2.88
C ASP A 20 -3.08 -8.76 -3.42
N PRO A 21 -2.91 -10.05 -3.11
CA PRO A 21 -1.72 -10.80 -3.54
C PRO A 21 -1.50 -10.84 -5.06
N ILE A 22 -2.57 -10.92 -5.86
CA ILE A 22 -2.45 -11.00 -7.33
C ILE A 22 -2.03 -9.64 -7.87
N ILE A 23 -2.63 -8.56 -7.37
CA ILE A 23 -2.24 -7.19 -7.74
C ILE A 23 -0.80 -6.90 -7.25
N ALA A 24 -0.44 -7.38 -6.06
CA ALA A 24 0.86 -7.13 -5.45
C ALA A 24 2.01 -7.66 -6.32
N GLU A 25 1.89 -8.88 -6.85
CA GLU A 25 2.91 -9.41 -7.75
C GLU A 25 2.94 -8.69 -9.10
N ASN A 26 1.78 -8.39 -9.70
CA ASN A 26 1.73 -7.61 -10.94
C ASN A 26 2.43 -6.25 -10.80
N LEU A 27 2.23 -5.55 -9.68
CA LEU A 27 2.88 -4.26 -9.43
C LEU A 27 4.40 -4.38 -9.26
N ARG A 28 4.89 -5.46 -8.65
CA ARG A 28 6.34 -5.71 -8.50
C ARG A 28 7.00 -6.09 -9.82
N GLU A 29 6.27 -6.78 -10.69
CA GLU A 29 6.76 -7.11 -12.03
C GLU A 29 6.84 -5.88 -12.93
N GLN A 30 5.93 -4.91 -12.75
CA GLN A 30 5.85 -3.71 -13.59
C GLN A 30 6.72 -2.54 -13.10
N HIS A 31 7.01 -2.45 -11.79
CA HIS A 31 7.66 -1.29 -11.21
C HIS A 31 8.79 -1.69 -10.25
N GLU A 32 10.03 -1.32 -10.56
CA GLU A 32 11.18 -1.58 -9.68
C GLU A 32 11.05 -0.89 -8.31
N ALA A 33 10.37 0.26 -8.25
CA ALA A 33 10.09 0.98 -7.01
C ALA A 33 9.14 0.23 -6.07
N VAL A 34 8.43 -0.80 -6.54
CA VAL A 34 7.51 -1.62 -5.76
C VAL A 34 8.18 -2.94 -5.39
N GLN A 35 8.42 -3.13 -4.09
CA GLN A 35 9.12 -4.29 -3.56
C GLN A 35 8.26 -5.03 -2.52
N PRO A 36 8.59 -6.28 -2.15
CA PRO A 36 7.90 -6.97 -1.07
C PRO A 36 7.89 -6.15 0.24
N GLY A 37 6.80 -6.23 0.99
CA GLY A 37 6.58 -5.46 2.21
C GLY A 37 7.71 -5.62 3.25
N TYR A 38 8.29 -4.50 3.69
CA TYR A 38 9.37 -4.46 4.67
C TYR A 38 8.82 -4.77 6.08
N HIS A 39 9.37 -5.79 6.76
CA HIS A 39 8.86 -6.32 8.04
C HIS A 39 7.36 -6.69 8.08
N MET A 40 6.72 -6.77 6.92
CA MET A 40 5.30 -7.11 6.78
C MET A 40 5.13 -8.44 6.06
N ASN A 41 3.89 -8.94 6.03
CA ASN A 41 3.55 -10.12 5.26
C ASN A 41 3.69 -9.81 3.76
N LYS A 42 4.78 -10.30 3.15
CA LYS A 42 5.14 -10.07 1.75
C LYS A 42 4.08 -10.54 0.76
N LYS A 43 3.14 -11.42 1.14
CA LYS A 43 2.03 -11.78 0.26
C LYS A 43 0.99 -10.67 0.12
N HIS A 44 0.84 -9.84 1.14
CA HIS A 44 -0.25 -8.86 1.26
C HIS A 44 0.24 -7.42 1.37
N TRP A 45 1.55 -7.19 1.31
CA TRP A 45 2.13 -5.87 1.53
C TRP A 45 3.23 -5.59 0.51
N ASN A 46 3.24 -4.37 0.02
CA ASN A 46 4.26 -3.79 -0.83
C ASN A 46 4.95 -2.64 -0.11
N THR A 47 6.27 -2.52 -0.31
CA THR A 47 7.02 -1.32 0.00
C THR A 47 7.25 -0.55 -1.29
N ILE A 48 6.72 0.66 -1.35
CA ILE A 48 6.92 1.58 -2.47
C ILE A 48 8.01 2.57 -2.09
N THR A 49 9.01 2.75 -2.95
CA THR A 49 10.01 3.83 -2.82
C THR A 49 9.54 5.05 -3.60
N LEU A 50 9.49 6.22 -2.97
CA LEU A 50 9.11 7.49 -3.59
C LEU A 50 10.35 8.17 -4.17
N ASP A 51 10.88 7.62 -5.26
CA ASP A 51 12.07 8.13 -5.97
C ASP A 51 11.75 8.91 -7.26
N GLY A 52 10.45 9.12 -7.54
CA GLY A 52 9.97 9.82 -8.73
C GLY A 52 9.78 8.94 -9.97
N SER A 53 9.99 7.61 -9.86
CA SER A 53 9.72 6.66 -10.96
C SER A 53 8.23 6.31 -11.15
N LEU A 54 7.41 6.58 -10.13
CA LEU A 54 5.95 6.43 -10.17
C LEU A 54 5.29 7.80 -10.24
N SER A 55 4.18 7.91 -10.97
CA SER A 55 3.37 9.11 -10.94
C SER A 55 2.65 9.24 -9.59
N ASP A 56 2.34 10.48 -9.20
CA ASP A 56 1.56 10.72 -7.97
C ASP A 56 0.19 10.02 -8.03
N GLU A 57 -0.42 9.96 -9.21
CA GLU A 57 -1.70 9.26 -9.44
C GLU A 57 -1.58 7.76 -9.15
N ASP A 58 -0.54 7.09 -9.66
CA ASP A 58 -0.31 5.67 -9.37
C ASP A 58 -0.13 5.43 -7.88
N VAL A 59 0.63 6.29 -7.20
CA VAL A 59 0.84 6.19 -5.75
C VAL A 59 -0.48 6.37 -4.99
N TYR A 60 -1.32 7.33 -5.39
CA TYR A 60 -2.64 7.52 -4.78
C TYR A 60 -3.56 6.32 -4.99
N VAL A 61 -3.61 5.74 -6.19
CA VAL A 61 -4.37 4.52 -6.46
C VAL A 61 -3.90 3.36 -5.56
N MET A 62 -2.60 3.20 -5.35
CA MET A 62 -2.06 2.18 -4.45
C MET A 62 -2.44 2.44 -2.98
N ILE A 63 -2.49 3.70 -2.55
CA ILE A 63 -2.93 4.10 -1.20
C ILE A 63 -4.41 3.80 -1.01
N ASP A 64 -5.26 4.17 -1.97
CA ASP A 64 -6.70 3.93 -1.94
C ASP A 64 -7.00 2.44 -1.89
N HIS A 65 -6.30 1.63 -2.69
CA HIS A 65 -6.43 0.17 -2.65
C HIS A 65 -6.09 -0.40 -1.28
N SER A 66 -5.01 0.10 -0.66
CA SER A 66 -4.62 -0.32 0.70
C SER A 66 -5.66 0.05 1.75
N TYR A 67 -6.24 1.25 1.63
CA TYR A 67 -7.31 1.71 2.49
C TYR A 67 -8.55 0.79 2.36
N GLU A 68 -8.98 0.51 1.12
CA GLU A 68 -10.11 -0.38 0.83
C GLU A 68 -9.89 -1.79 1.40
N MET A 69 -8.69 -2.36 1.20
CA MET A 69 -8.28 -3.65 1.79
C MET A 69 -8.40 -3.69 3.32
N VAL A 70 -8.21 -2.56 4.00
CA VAL A 70 -8.42 -2.45 5.44
C VAL A 70 -9.90 -2.32 5.76
N ILE A 71 -10.62 -1.43 5.08
CA ILE A 71 -12.06 -1.24 5.26
C ILE A 71 -12.81 -2.57 5.12
N GLN A 72 -12.55 -3.34 4.06
CA GLN A 72 -13.18 -4.64 3.83
C GLN A 72 -12.91 -5.66 4.94
N SER A 73 -11.77 -5.55 5.63
CA SER A 73 -11.43 -6.44 6.76
C SER A 73 -12.10 -6.04 8.09
N LEU A 74 -12.74 -4.87 8.14
CA LEU A 74 -13.41 -4.40 9.35
C LEU A 74 -14.80 -5.07 9.54
N PRO A 75 -15.23 -5.25 10.80
CA PRO A 75 -16.59 -5.70 11.09
C PRO A 75 -17.64 -4.81 10.41
N LYS A 76 -18.75 -5.41 9.95
CA LYS A 76 -19.82 -4.72 9.22
C LYS A 76 -20.28 -3.42 9.92
N ARG A 77 -20.49 -3.48 11.23
CA ARG A 77 -20.89 -2.33 12.06
C ARG A 77 -19.92 -1.16 11.99
N VAL A 78 -18.61 -1.42 11.92
CA VAL A 78 -17.59 -0.37 11.81
C VAL A 78 -17.60 0.24 10.42
N ARG A 79 -17.76 -0.58 9.37
CA ARG A 79 -17.87 -0.09 7.99
C ARG A 79 -19.08 0.82 7.80
N GLU A 80 -20.24 0.45 8.34
CA GLU A 80 -21.46 1.26 8.27
C GLU A 80 -21.25 2.64 8.91
N SER A 81 -20.60 2.72 10.07
CA SER A 81 -20.30 4.02 10.71
C SER A 81 -19.37 4.92 9.91
N LEU A 82 -18.54 4.36 9.02
CA LEU A 82 -17.62 5.12 8.17
C LEU A 82 -18.28 5.62 6.88
N ALA A 83 -19.38 4.98 6.43
CA ALA A 83 -20.11 5.37 5.22
C ALA A 83 -21.10 6.53 5.47
N GLU A 84 -21.38 6.84 6.73
CA GLU A 84 -22.30 7.91 7.15
C GLU A 84 -21.58 9.24 7.45
N SER A 85 -20.26 9.32 7.23
CA SER A 85 -19.40 10.51 7.45
C SER A 85 -18.97 11.13 6.13
#